data_AF-A0A4Y2LQA0-F1
#
_entry.id   AF-A0A4Y2LQA0-F1
#
_cell.length_a   1.000
_cell.length_b   1.000
_cell.length_c   1.000
_cell.angle_alpha   90.00
_cell.angle_beta   90.00
_cell.angle_gamma   90.00
#
_symmetry.space_group_name_H-M   'P 1'
#
loop_
_entity.id
_entity.type
_entity.pdbx_description
1 polymer ?
#
loop_
_entity_poly.entity_id
_entity_poly.type
_entity_poly.pdbx_seq_one_letter_code
_entity_poly.pdbx_strand_id
1 'polypeptide(L)'
;MHIRILDEKSTFSEERRAYSNRTSAGAWGSRLVSRNYRPNLQKTLNNSTPVPRGNLRCLQDNLHGSSAAPLYLQLQREARGTALFRLRVPLSTNVCDIDPSEIEDKATGWSAHASEHLTPTQISLDDGGNINIGLYTYGSKTKKWVGAALCVLTDVKITHRWSTRLCLRNIVFQAEILALLKAVEDAVAFPTQQLTILVENQASIKSAANPKSHNSIARKIFKLLNSHRHIRVLWIKAHTGYIGNEEADRLAKEAAETENFPETPLEFPKPFIKHSYVRRCWPPGKWLGMMEILGDSFTT
;
A
#
# COMPACT_ATOMS: atom_id res chain seq x y z
N MET A 1 -21.44 32.97 11.95
CA MET A 1 -22.71 33.43 11.34
C MET A 1 -23.72 32.30 11.50
N HIS A 2 -24.82 32.57 12.20
CA HIS A 2 -25.83 31.60 12.64
C HIS A 2 -26.57 30.90 11.49
N ILE A 3 -26.80 29.58 11.60
CA ILE A 3 -27.89 28.88 10.89
C ILE A 3 -28.58 27.91 11.88
N ARG A 4 -29.92 27.93 11.83
CA ARG A 4 -30.89 27.38 12.79
C ARG A 4 -31.06 25.85 12.65
N ILE A 5 -31.29 25.18 13.78
CA ILE A 5 -31.75 23.79 13.89
C ILE A 5 -33.28 23.79 13.90
N LEU A 6 -33.91 22.97 13.07
CA LEU A 6 -35.32 22.61 13.19
C LEU A 6 -35.42 21.15 13.64
N ASP A 7 -35.98 20.97 14.82
CA ASP A 7 -36.37 19.69 15.42
C ASP A 7 -37.70 19.24 14.82
N GLU A 8 -37.79 17.98 14.40
CA GLU A 8 -39.07 17.27 14.32
C GLU A 8 -38.94 15.88 14.94
N LYS A 9 -39.70 15.68 16.02
CA LYS A 9 -39.92 14.42 16.72
C LYS A 9 -40.97 13.60 15.97
N SER A 10 -40.76 12.30 15.82
CA SER A 10 -41.87 11.35 15.82
C SER A 10 -41.46 10.00 16.42
N THR A 11 -42.45 9.38 17.08
CA THR A 11 -42.37 8.34 18.10
C THR A 11 -42.73 6.95 17.56
N PHE A 12 -42.00 5.94 18.06
CA PHE A 12 -42.43 4.60 18.49
C PHE A 12 -43.17 3.64 17.53
N SER A 13 -42.62 2.43 17.36
CA SER A 13 -43.32 1.17 17.73
C SER A 13 -42.37 -0.04 17.69
N GLU A 14 -42.29 -0.73 18.82
CA GLU A 14 -41.74 -2.08 18.98
C GLU A 14 -42.62 -3.10 18.25
N GLU A 15 -42.01 -4.08 17.58
CA GLU A 15 -42.67 -5.37 17.37
C GLU A 15 -41.69 -6.52 17.65
N ARG A 16 -41.94 -7.21 18.76
CA ARG A 16 -41.29 -8.48 19.12
C ARG A 16 -41.98 -9.61 18.36
N ARG A 17 -41.20 -10.49 17.73
CA ARG A 17 -41.59 -11.90 17.52
C ARG A 17 -40.40 -12.81 17.80
N ALA A 18 -40.51 -13.54 18.90
CA ALA A 18 -39.80 -14.78 19.11
C ALA A 18 -40.59 -15.90 18.43
N TYR A 19 -39.94 -16.89 17.81
CA TYR A 19 -40.37 -18.29 17.87
C TYR A 19 -39.27 -19.26 17.41
N SER A 20 -39.00 -20.23 18.31
CA SER A 20 -38.64 -21.63 18.07
C SER A 20 -37.26 -22.05 17.54
N ASN A 21 -36.48 -22.55 18.50
CA ASN A 21 -35.46 -23.58 18.43
C ASN A 21 -35.71 -24.70 17.40
N ARG A 22 -34.68 -25.04 16.62
CA ARG A 22 -34.38 -26.43 16.24
C ARG A 22 -32.92 -26.73 16.47
N THR A 23 -32.71 -27.68 17.35
CA THR A 23 -31.49 -28.43 17.61
C THR A 23 -31.11 -29.26 16.37
N SER A 24 -29.87 -29.11 15.92
CA SER A 24 -29.14 -30.19 15.27
C SER A 24 -27.65 -30.04 15.57
N ALA A 25 -27.21 -30.84 16.53
CA ALA A 25 -25.82 -31.09 16.83
C ALA A 25 -25.21 -31.87 15.64
N GLY A 26 -24.21 -31.26 14.98
CA GLY A 26 -23.37 -31.90 13.97
C GLY A 26 -21.96 -32.04 14.52
N ALA A 27 -21.56 -33.28 14.81
CA ALA A 27 -20.32 -33.67 15.45
C ALA A 27 -19.07 -33.24 14.66
N TRP A 28 -18.17 -32.49 15.30
CA TRP A 28 -16.83 -32.23 14.79
C TRP A 28 -15.89 -33.36 15.25
N GLY A 29 -15.75 -34.39 14.40
CA GLY A 29 -14.75 -35.43 14.58
C GLY A 29 -13.38 -34.95 14.14
N SER A 30 -12.50 -34.63 15.10
CA SER A 30 -11.08 -34.36 14.86
C SER A 30 -10.34 -35.67 14.55
N ARG A 31 -9.87 -35.86 13.31
CA ARG A 31 -8.89 -36.92 13.00
C ARG A 31 -7.49 -36.40 13.31
N LEU A 32 -7.05 -36.59 14.54
CA LEU A 32 -5.66 -36.48 14.97
C LEU A 32 -4.84 -37.60 14.30
N VAL A 33 -3.90 -37.24 13.42
CA VAL A 33 -2.84 -38.16 12.99
C VAL A 33 -1.62 -37.90 13.86
N SER A 34 -1.38 -38.82 14.80
CA SER A 34 -0.15 -38.93 15.57
C SER A 34 1.03 -39.18 14.61
N ARG A 35 2.03 -38.30 14.60
CA ARG A 35 3.37 -38.60 14.08
C ARG A 35 4.30 -38.77 15.28
N ASN A 36 4.76 -40.00 15.46
CA ASN A 36 5.73 -40.39 16.48
C ASN A 36 7.05 -39.63 16.30
N TYR A 37 7.47 -38.94 17.35
CA TYR A 37 8.77 -38.31 17.50
C TYR A 37 9.79 -39.39 17.93
N ARG A 38 10.93 -39.52 17.23
CA ARG A 38 12.10 -40.29 17.71
C ARG A 38 13.24 -39.31 18.01
N PRO A 39 13.86 -39.36 19.20
CA PRO A 39 14.91 -38.42 19.58
C PRO A 39 16.29 -38.77 19.01
N ASN A 40 17.13 -37.73 19.00
CA ASN A 40 18.46 -37.55 18.41
C ASN A 40 19.45 -38.71 18.53
N LEU A 41 20.22 -38.92 17.44
CA LEU A 41 21.58 -39.48 17.52
C LEU A 41 22.58 -38.31 17.45
N GLN A 42 23.32 -38.07 18.53
CA GLN A 42 24.47 -37.17 18.53
C GLN A 42 25.50 -37.65 17.51
N LYS A 43 25.90 -36.78 16.57
CA LYS A 43 27.17 -36.94 15.85
C LYS A 43 28.05 -35.74 16.17
N THR A 44 29.13 -36.07 16.86
CA THR A 44 30.27 -35.22 17.20
C THR A 44 30.85 -34.55 15.94
N LEU A 45 31.11 -33.24 16.03
CA LEU A 45 31.92 -32.51 15.05
C LEU A 45 33.37 -32.97 15.16
N ASN A 46 33.84 -33.73 14.19
CA ASN A 46 35.26 -33.95 13.97
C ASN A 46 35.64 -33.28 12.65
N ASN A 47 36.60 -32.36 12.73
CA ASN A 47 37.18 -31.63 11.62
C ASN A 47 37.89 -32.57 10.64
N SER A 48 37.93 -32.12 9.37
CA SER A 48 38.84 -32.56 8.31
C SER A 48 38.45 -33.81 7.51
N THR A 49 37.69 -33.62 6.42
CA THR A 49 37.73 -34.50 5.25
C THR A 49 37.57 -33.67 3.96
N PRO A 50 38.38 -33.86 2.90
CA PRO A 50 38.27 -33.12 1.65
C PRO A 50 37.06 -33.61 0.84
N VAL A 51 36.36 -32.67 0.20
CA VAL A 51 35.22 -32.96 -0.68
C VAL A 51 35.73 -33.65 -1.96
N PRO A 52 35.15 -34.78 -2.41
CA PRO A 52 35.57 -35.44 -3.64
C PRO A 52 35.21 -34.59 -4.86
N ARG A 53 36.14 -34.46 -5.82
CA ARG A 53 35.84 -33.96 -7.17
C ARG A 53 34.98 -35.01 -7.87
N GLY A 54 33.68 -34.76 -8.01
CA GLY A 54 32.77 -35.67 -8.70
C GLY A 54 31.43 -35.06 -9.04
N ASN A 55 31.28 -34.69 -10.32
CA ASN A 55 30.04 -34.45 -11.07
C ASN A 55 29.23 -33.17 -10.81
N LEU A 56 29.78 -32.07 -11.35
CA LEU A 56 29.07 -30.83 -11.72
C LEU A 56 28.04 -30.99 -12.87
N ARG A 57 27.56 -32.21 -13.18
CA ARG A 57 26.64 -32.46 -14.29
C ARG A 57 25.19 -32.02 -14.03
N CYS A 58 24.83 -31.66 -12.81
CA CYS A 58 23.51 -31.07 -12.52
C CYS A 58 23.42 -29.57 -12.82
N LEU A 59 24.50 -28.93 -13.30
CA LEU A 59 24.52 -27.51 -13.66
C LEU A 59 24.36 -27.24 -15.16
N GLN A 60 24.26 -28.26 -16.01
CA GLN A 60 24.20 -28.09 -17.48
C GLN A 60 22.79 -28.17 -18.09
N ASP A 61 21.76 -28.57 -17.35
CA ASP A 61 20.42 -28.78 -17.91
C ASP A 61 19.50 -27.54 -17.91
N ASN A 62 20.05 -26.33 -18.01
CA ASN A 62 19.27 -25.10 -18.18
C ASN A 62 19.55 -24.35 -19.49
N LEU A 63 20.19 -24.99 -20.48
CA LEU A 63 20.49 -24.35 -21.77
C LEU A 63 19.30 -24.28 -22.76
N HIS A 64 18.08 -24.56 -22.32
CA HIS A 64 16.88 -24.40 -23.16
C HIS A 64 15.78 -23.64 -22.43
N GLY A 65 15.71 -22.33 -22.66
CA GLY A 65 14.42 -21.61 -22.68
C GLY A 65 13.82 -21.10 -21.37
N SER A 66 14.61 -20.67 -20.38
CA SER A 66 14.08 -19.81 -19.31
C SER A 66 15.09 -18.78 -18.83
N SER A 67 14.71 -17.51 -18.97
CA SER A 67 15.41 -16.32 -18.48
C SER A 67 15.41 -16.27 -16.96
N ALA A 68 16.24 -17.09 -16.31
CA ALA A 68 16.37 -17.13 -14.86
C ALA A 68 17.84 -16.97 -14.45
N ALA A 69 18.08 -16.08 -13.48
CA ALA A 69 19.41 -15.87 -12.90
C ALA A 69 19.96 -17.16 -12.26
N PRO A 70 21.28 -17.39 -12.23
CA PRO A 70 21.88 -18.51 -11.49
C PRO A 70 21.41 -18.57 -10.02
N LEU A 71 21.20 -19.78 -9.51
CA LEU A 71 20.59 -20.03 -8.20
C LEU A 71 21.25 -19.27 -7.04
N TYR A 72 22.60 -19.23 -7.01
CA TYR A 72 23.34 -18.50 -5.98
C TYR A 72 22.98 -17.00 -5.91
N LEU A 73 22.71 -16.38 -7.06
CA LEU A 73 22.31 -14.97 -7.14
C LEU A 73 20.87 -14.75 -6.70
N GLN A 74 19.99 -15.71 -6.96
CA GLN A 74 18.63 -15.70 -6.43
C GLN A 74 18.63 -15.77 -4.90
N LEU A 75 19.42 -16.69 -4.31
CA LEU A 75 19.57 -16.82 -2.87
C LEU A 75 20.16 -15.56 -2.24
N GLN A 76 21.19 -14.96 -2.84
CA GLN A 76 21.77 -13.70 -2.35
C GLN A 76 20.75 -12.56 -2.37
N ARG A 77 19.91 -12.49 -3.40
CA ARG A 77 18.80 -11.52 -3.50
C ARG A 77 17.77 -11.72 -2.40
N GLU A 78 17.36 -12.95 -2.14
CA GLU A 78 16.39 -13.26 -1.08
C GLU A 78 16.95 -13.00 0.32
N ALA A 79 18.22 -13.32 0.56
CA ALA A 79 18.91 -13.05 1.82
C ALA A 79 18.97 -11.54 2.10
N ARG A 80 19.39 -10.73 1.13
CA ARG A 80 19.43 -9.26 1.24
C ARG A 80 18.03 -8.67 1.40
N GLY A 81 17.05 -9.18 0.67
CA GLY A 81 15.65 -8.77 0.83
C GLY A 81 15.11 -9.09 2.22
N THR A 82 15.47 -10.24 2.80
CA THR A 82 15.11 -10.62 4.16
C THR A 82 15.78 -9.72 5.19
N ALA A 83 17.09 -9.47 5.04
CA ALA A 83 17.83 -8.55 5.89
C ALA A 83 17.18 -7.16 5.92
N LEU A 84 16.88 -6.59 4.76
CA LEU A 84 16.34 -5.23 4.64
C LEU A 84 14.87 -5.14 5.06
N PHE A 85 13.98 -5.98 4.49
CA PHE A 85 12.52 -5.81 4.63
C PHE A 85 11.92 -6.49 5.86
N ARG A 86 12.61 -7.46 6.46
CA ARG A 86 12.13 -8.22 7.63
C ARG A 86 12.97 -7.95 8.87
N LEU A 87 14.30 -8.02 8.75
CA LEU A 87 15.20 -7.85 9.89
C LEU A 87 15.60 -6.39 10.14
N ARG A 88 15.25 -5.48 9.22
CA ARG A 88 15.60 -4.06 9.27
C ARG A 88 17.11 -3.81 9.42
N VAL A 89 17.93 -4.67 8.80
CA VAL A 89 19.39 -4.57 8.81
C VAL A 89 19.84 -3.74 7.60
N PRO A 90 20.66 -2.70 7.80
CA PRO A 90 21.17 -1.88 6.71
C PRO A 90 22.07 -2.70 5.78
N LEU A 91 22.02 -2.40 4.49
CA LEU A 91 22.92 -2.98 3.50
C LEU A 91 24.06 -2.00 3.22
N SER A 92 25.16 -2.49 2.63
CA SER A 92 26.23 -1.63 2.12
C SER A 92 25.65 -0.58 1.15
N THR A 93 26.13 0.66 1.23
CA THR A 93 25.67 1.78 0.38
C THR A 93 25.87 1.52 -1.11
N ASN A 94 26.86 0.70 -1.49
CA ASN A 94 27.08 0.22 -2.85
C ASN A 94 25.92 -0.66 -3.37
N VAL A 95 25.13 -1.20 -2.47
CA VAL A 95 24.03 -2.14 -2.72
C VAL A 95 22.68 -1.45 -2.58
N CYS A 96 22.46 -0.73 -1.48
CA CYS A 96 21.24 0.04 -1.23
C CYS A 96 21.57 1.21 -0.29
N ASP A 97 21.16 2.41 -0.68
CA ASP A 97 21.33 3.67 0.06
C ASP A 97 20.04 4.09 0.80
N ILE A 98 19.20 3.10 1.13
CA ILE A 98 17.95 3.31 1.85
C ILE A 98 18.16 2.79 3.27
N ASP A 99 17.93 3.65 4.25
CA ASP A 99 17.94 3.23 5.64
C ASP A 99 16.71 2.34 5.89
N PRO A 100 16.86 1.18 6.56
CA PRO A 100 15.72 0.35 6.93
C PRO A 100 14.57 1.08 7.65
N SER A 101 14.83 2.18 8.36
CA SER A 101 13.81 3.01 9.02
C SER A 101 12.96 3.82 8.04
N GLU A 102 13.45 4.07 6.83
CA GLU A 102 12.72 4.81 5.79
C GLU A 102 11.73 3.93 5.03
N ILE A 103 11.69 2.63 5.30
CA ILE A 103 10.92 1.66 4.52
C ILE A 103 9.55 1.41 5.14
N GLU A 104 8.50 1.50 4.32
CA GLU A 104 7.14 1.41 4.82
C GLU A 104 6.88 0.14 5.64
N ASP A 105 6.23 0.30 6.78
CA ASP A 105 5.65 -0.82 7.51
C ASP A 105 4.34 -1.28 6.88
N LYS A 106 4.20 -2.60 6.79
CA LYS A 106 2.93 -3.21 6.40
C LYS A 106 2.16 -3.53 7.66
N ALA A 107 0.99 -2.94 7.79
CA ALA A 107 0.08 -3.30 8.86
C ALA A 107 -0.30 -4.79 8.73
N THR A 108 -0.11 -5.53 9.81
CA THR A 108 -0.47 -6.95 9.93
C THR A 108 -1.66 -7.10 10.89
N GLY A 109 -2.26 -8.29 10.93
CA GLY A 109 -3.42 -8.57 11.77
C GLY A 109 -4.71 -7.84 11.35
N TRP A 110 -5.78 -8.09 12.11
CA TRP A 110 -7.08 -7.43 11.93
C TRP A 110 -7.10 -6.14 12.75
N SER A 111 -7.47 -5.02 12.11
CA SER A 111 -7.55 -3.73 12.80
C SER A 111 -8.97 -3.32 13.21
N ALA A 112 -9.96 -4.12 12.82
CA ALA A 112 -11.38 -3.91 13.02
C ALA A 112 -12.06 -5.29 13.18
N HIS A 113 -13.16 -5.34 13.93
CA HIS A 113 -13.97 -6.56 14.05
C HIS A 113 -14.57 -6.94 12.69
N ALA A 114 -14.86 -8.22 12.44
CA ALA A 114 -15.40 -8.69 11.15
C ALA A 114 -16.74 -8.06 10.78
N SER A 115 -17.48 -7.52 11.75
CA SER A 115 -18.74 -6.80 11.55
C SER A 115 -18.57 -5.31 11.24
N GLU A 116 -17.37 -4.74 11.38
CA GLU A 116 -17.13 -3.35 11.05
C GLU A 116 -16.97 -3.17 9.54
N HIS A 117 -17.84 -2.35 8.98
CA HIS A 117 -17.85 -2.02 7.57
C HIS A 117 -18.41 -0.61 7.40
N LEU A 118 -17.93 0.09 6.38
CA LEU A 118 -18.51 1.38 5.99
C LEU A 118 -19.92 1.15 5.45
N THR A 119 -20.80 2.13 5.62
CA THR A 119 -22.17 1.99 5.09
C THR A 119 -22.12 2.00 3.56
N PRO A 120 -23.06 1.31 2.87
CA PRO A 120 -23.08 1.25 1.41
C PRO A 120 -23.17 2.63 0.72
N THR A 121 -23.66 3.64 1.43
CA THR A 121 -23.84 5.01 0.93
C THR A 121 -22.60 5.90 1.10
N GLN A 122 -21.65 5.50 1.95
CA GLN A 122 -20.43 6.26 2.22
C GLN A 122 -19.40 6.15 1.12
N ILE A 123 -19.39 5.06 0.36
CA ILE A 123 -18.45 4.87 -0.75
C ILE A 123 -19.21 4.55 -2.02
N SER A 124 -18.95 5.31 -3.09
CA SER A 124 -19.36 4.94 -4.44
C SER A 124 -18.18 4.91 -5.37
N LEU A 125 -18.18 3.93 -6.27
CA LEU A 125 -17.25 3.82 -7.40
C LEU A 125 -17.88 4.25 -8.72
N ASP A 126 -19.14 4.70 -8.69
CA ASP A 126 -19.79 5.33 -9.82
C ASP A 126 -19.39 6.81 -9.88
N ASP A 127 -19.37 7.38 -11.09
CA ASP A 127 -18.98 8.78 -11.28
C ASP A 127 -19.93 9.69 -10.50
N GLY A 128 -19.38 10.46 -9.55
CA GLY A 128 -20.15 11.26 -8.60
C GLY A 128 -20.96 12.41 -9.22
N GLY A 129 -20.74 12.70 -10.51
CA GLY A 129 -21.33 13.82 -11.21
C GLY A 129 -20.77 15.18 -10.75
N ASN A 130 -21.16 16.24 -11.44
CA ASN A 130 -20.70 17.59 -11.10
C ASN A 130 -21.43 18.11 -9.86
N ILE A 131 -20.71 18.20 -8.75
CA ILE A 131 -21.20 18.77 -7.50
C ILE A 131 -20.57 20.14 -7.27
N ASN A 132 -21.38 21.11 -6.87
CA ASN A 132 -20.92 22.49 -6.62
C ASN A 132 -20.15 22.64 -5.30
N ILE A 133 -20.21 21.61 -4.44
CA ILE A 133 -19.57 21.59 -3.11
C ILE A 133 -18.92 20.24 -2.91
N GLY A 134 -17.61 20.22 -2.69
CA GLY A 134 -16.86 18.98 -2.50
C GLY A 134 -15.39 19.21 -2.19
N LEU A 135 -14.76 18.19 -1.59
CA LEU A 135 -13.33 18.12 -1.36
C LEU A 135 -12.71 17.28 -2.48
N TYR A 136 -11.68 17.78 -3.15
CA TYR A 136 -11.03 17.08 -4.27
C TYR A 136 -9.60 16.76 -3.90
N THR A 137 -9.19 15.52 -4.13
CA THR A 137 -7.84 15.05 -3.81
C THR A 137 -7.11 14.61 -5.06
N TYR A 138 -5.82 14.93 -5.14
CA TYR A 138 -4.98 14.53 -6.26
C TYR A 138 -3.56 14.19 -5.82
N GLY A 139 -2.91 13.30 -6.56
CA GLY A 139 -1.50 13.00 -6.40
C GLY A 139 -0.81 13.05 -7.77
N SER A 140 0.34 13.71 -7.83
CA SER A 140 1.12 13.88 -9.05
C SER A 140 2.55 13.45 -8.83
N LYS A 141 3.20 12.94 -9.88
CA LYS A 141 4.62 12.59 -9.88
C LYS A 141 5.32 13.21 -11.07
N THR A 142 6.41 13.91 -10.81
CA THR A 142 7.26 14.52 -11.82
C THR A 142 8.62 13.82 -11.86
N LYS A 143 9.54 14.32 -12.69
CA LYS A 143 10.93 13.86 -12.70
C LYS A 143 11.68 14.25 -11.42
N LYS A 144 11.21 15.28 -10.71
CA LYS A 144 11.89 15.85 -9.54
C LYS A 144 11.33 15.28 -8.24
N TRP A 145 10.01 15.34 -8.04
CA TRP A 145 9.37 14.98 -6.77
C TRP A 145 7.98 14.35 -7.00
N VAL A 146 7.32 14.04 -5.89
CA VAL A 146 5.93 13.61 -5.85
C VAL A 146 5.15 14.66 -5.07
N GLY A 147 3.95 15.01 -5.50
CA GLY A 147 3.09 15.99 -4.84
C GLY A 147 1.73 15.39 -4.51
N ALA A 148 1.19 15.78 -3.36
CA ALA A 148 -0.17 15.45 -2.92
C ALA A 148 -0.92 16.75 -2.68
N ALA A 149 -2.21 16.79 -3.04
CA ALA A 149 -3.01 17.98 -2.85
C ALA A 149 -4.47 17.68 -2.51
N LEU A 150 -5.07 18.63 -1.81
CA LEU A 150 -6.48 18.73 -1.49
C LEU A 150 -6.92 20.16 -1.83
N CYS A 151 -8.10 20.29 -2.44
CA CYS A 151 -8.79 21.58 -2.49
C CYS A 151 -10.26 21.40 -2.09
N VAL A 152 -10.86 22.50 -1.62
CA VAL A 152 -12.29 22.53 -1.27
C VAL A 152 -12.98 23.49 -2.22
N LEU A 153 -13.99 22.98 -2.93
CA LEU A 153 -14.87 23.74 -3.79
C LEU A 153 -16.16 24.02 -3.02
N THR A 154 -16.63 25.27 -3.05
CA THR A 154 -17.93 25.67 -2.52
C THR A 154 -18.54 26.68 -3.47
N ASP A 155 -19.73 26.40 -3.99
CA ASP A 155 -20.44 27.22 -4.96
C ASP A 155 -19.55 27.64 -6.14
N VAL A 156 -18.83 26.65 -6.72
CA VAL A 156 -17.93 26.83 -7.87
C VAL A 156 -16.67 27.67 -7.55
N LYS A 157 -16.45 28.04 -6.29
CA LYS A 157 -15.25 28.77 -5.83
C LYS A 157 -14.35 27.89 -4.97
N ILE A 158 -13.04 27.95 -5.22
CA ILE A 158 -12.05 27.29 -4.37
C ILE A 158 -11.89 28.10 -3.08
N THR A 159 -12.30 27.51 -1.95
CA THR A 159 -12.31 28.16 -0.62
C THR A 159 -11.13 27.74 0.25
N HIS A 160 -10.60 26.54 0.05
CA HIS A 160 -9.45 26.03 0.79
C HIS A 160 -8.51 25.21 -0.09
N ARG A 161 -7.22 25.23 0.24
CA ARG A 161 -6.15 24.56 -0.48
C ARG A 161 -5.16 23.97 0.53
N TRP A 162 -4.71 22.77 0.24
CA TRP A 162 -3.60 22.13 0.90
C TRP A 162 -2.79 21.36 -0.14
N SER A 163 -1.47 21.43 -0.04
CA SER A 163 -0.59 20.57 -0.81
C SER A 163 0.70 20.33 -0.06
N THR A 164 1.36 19.22 -0.37
CA THR A 164 2.63 18.85 0.21
C THR A 164 3.49 18.11 -0.81
N ARG A 165 4.80 18.21 -0.64
CA ARG A 165 5.79 17.46 -1.39
C ARG A 165 6.14 16.16 -0.66
N LEU A 166 6.37 15.12 -1.44
CA LEU A 166 6.91 13.84 -1.03
C LEU A 166 8.21 13.58 -1.81
N CYS A 167 9.05 12.68 -1.29
CA CYS A 167 10.29 12.28 -1.94
C CYS A 167 10.04 11.66 -3.32
N LEU A 168 10.97 11.82 -4.26
CA LEU A 168 10.93 11.19 -5.58
C LEU A 168 10.80 9.65 -5.53
N ARG A 169 11.21 9.04 -4.41
CA ARG A 169 11.13 7.61 -4.14
C ARG A 169 9.70 7.14 -3.84
N ASN A 170 8.80 8.04 -3.45
CA ASN A 170 7.38 7.73 -3.23
C ASN A 170 6.66 7.49 -4.57
N ILE A 171 5.49 6.86 -4.52
CA ILE A 171 4.64 6.60 -5.70
C ILE A 171 3.37 7.44 -5.66
N VAL A 172 2.74 7.65 -6.82
CA VAL A 172 1.48 8.44 -6.93
C VAL A 172 0.41 7.93 -5.97
N PHE A 173 0.24 6.61 -5.84
CA PHE A 173 -0.70 6.02 -4.89
C PHE A 173 -0.47 6.48 -3.43
N GLN A 174 0.79 6.66 -3.00
CA GLN A 174 1.09 7.16 -1.66
C GLN A 174 0.70 8.63 -1.49
N ALA A 175 0.87 9.45 -2.54
CA ALA A 175 0.42 10.83 -2.55
C ALA A 175 -1.11 10.92 -2.48
N GLU A 176 -1.81 10.12 -3.27
CA GLU A 176 -3.28 10.13 -3.32
C GLU A 176 -3.91 9.60 -2.03
N ILE A 177 -3.38 8.52 -1.44
CA ILE A 177 -3.90 8.02 -0.16
C ILE A 177 -3.61 9.01 0.98
N LEU A 178 -2.50 9.76 0.92
CA LEU A 178 -2.19 10.83 1.87
C LEU A 178 -3.13 12.03 1.70
N ALA A 179 -3.38 12.47 0.47
CA ALA A 179 -4.34 13.52 0.18
C ALA A 179 -5.76 13.14 0.63
N LEU A 180 -6.16 11.88 0.42
CA LEU A 180 -7.42 11.35 0.94
C LEU A 180 -7.47 11.35 2.47
N LEU A 181 -6.39 10.95 3.15
CA LEU A 181 -6.33 11.06 4.61
C LEU A 181 -6.54 12.50 5.06
N LYS A 182 -5.84 13.45 4.44
CA LYS A 182 -5.98 14.87 4.78
C LYS A 182 -7.42 15.38 4.55
N ALA A 183 -8.04 15.00 3.44
CA ALA A 183 -9.43 15.34 3.15
C ALA A 183 -10.42 14.80 4.20
N VAL A 184 -10.21 13.56 4.65
CA VAL A 184 -11.04 12.95 5.70
C VAL A 184 -10.81 13.64 7.04
N GLU A 185 -9.55 13.94 7.40
CA GLU A 185 -9.23 14.69 8.62
C GLU A 185 -9.87 16.07 8.64
N ASP A 186 -9.87 16.78 7.50
CA ASP A 186 -10.50 18.09 7.38
C ASP A 186 -12.03 17.99 7.43
N ALA A 187 -12.61 16.96 6.81
CA ALA A 187 -14.06 16.72 6.85
C ALA A 187 -14.57 16.37 8.26
N VAL A 188 -13.78 15.66 9.07
CA VAL A 188 -14.11 15.32 10.47
C VAL A 188 -14.35 16.57 11.32
N ALA A 189 -13.74 17.71 10.97
CA ALA A 189 -13.95 18.97 11.68
C ALA A 189 -15.36 19.58 11.50
N PHE A 190 -16.18 19.04 10.59
CA PHE A 190 -17.51 19.58 10.24
C PHE A 190 -18.63 18.53 10.34
N PRO A 191 -18.92 17.99 11.55
CA PRO A 191 -19.78 16.82 11.73
C PRO A 191 -21.27 17.03 11.39
N THR A 192 -21.72 18.28 11.29
CA THR A 192 -23.11 18.64 11.01
C THR A 192 -23.43 18.73 9.51
N GLN A 193 -22.41 18.69 8.65
CA GLN A 193 -22.58 18.82 7.20
C GLN A 193 -22.30 17.47 6.52
N GLN A 194 -23.18 17.05 5.62
CA GLN A 194 -22.88 15.96 4.71
C GLN A 194 -21.78 16.42 3.75
N LEU A 195 -20.59 15.83 3.86
CA LEU A 195 -19.44 16.18 3.04
C LEU A 195 -19.14 15.07 2.03
N THR A 196 -18.72 15.47 0.84
CA THR A 196 -18.35 14.58 -0.25
C THR A 196 -16.90 14.84 -0.64
N ILE A 197 -16.08 13.80 -0.54
CA ILE A 197 -14.70 13.76 -1.01
C ILE A 197 -14.68 13.04 -2.35
N LEU A 198 -14.06 13.65 -3.34
CA LEU A 198 -13.99 13.18 -4.72
C LEU A 198 -12.56 12.76 -5.03
N VAL A 199 -12.42 11.53 -5.52
CA VAL A 199 -11.13 10.87 -5.72
C VAL A 199 -11.08 10.22 -7.10
N GLU A 200 -10.04 10.51 -7.87
CA GLU A 200 -9.87 9.94 -9.22
C GLU A 200 -9.35 8.48 -9.17
N ASN A 201 -8.49 8.15 -8.20
CA ASN A 201 -7.94 6.81 -8.09
C ASN A 201 -8.83 5.85 -7.29
N GLN A 202 -9.50 4.93 -7.99
CA GLN A 202 -10.29 3.86 -7.38
C GLN A 202 -9.47 2.95 -6.45
N ALA A 203 -8.17 2.77 -6.67
CA ALA A 203 -7.33 1.96 -5.79
C ALA A 203 -7.21 2.59 -4.39
N SER A 204 -7.13 3.93 -4.31
CA SER A 204 -7.11 4.66 -3.04
C SER A 204 -8.41 4.46 -2.28
N ILE A 205 -9.56 4.57 -2.97
CA ILE A 205 -10.89 4.31 -2.40
C ILE A 205 -11.00 2.86 -1.91
N LYS A 206 -10.66 1.88 -2.76
CA LYS A 206 -10.73 0.45 -2.42
C LYS A 206 -9.82 0.09 -1.23
N SER A 207 -8.64 0.70 -1.16
CA SER A 207 -7.73 0.51 -0.03
C SER A 207 -8.29 1.12 1.26
N ALA A 208 -8.82 2.34 1.21
CA ALA A 208 -9.44 3.04 2.32
C ALA A 208 -10.73 2.35 2.82
N ALA A 209 -11.49 1.72 1.93
CA ALA A 209 -12.67 0.93 2.25
C ALA A 209 -12.34 -0.40 2.93
N ASN A 210 -11.09 -0.87 2.84
CA ASN A 210 -10.69 -2.18 3.30
C ASN A 210 -10.08 -2.11 4.72
N PRO A 211 -10.79 -2.59 5.78
CA PRO A 211 -10.27 -2.62 7.16
C PRO A 211 -9.03 -3.52 7.32
N LYS A 212 -8.77 -4.39 6.34
CA LYS A 212 -7.65 -5.33 6.30
C LYS A 212 -6.52 -4.85 5.40
N SER A 213 -6.58 -3.63 4.85
CA SER A 213 -5.51 -3.08 4.02
C SER A 213 -4.16 -3.18 4.73
N HIS A 214 -3.10 -3.53 4.01
CA HIS A 214 -1.74 -3.53 4.57
C HIS A 214 -1.17 -2.12 4.72
N ASN A 215 -1.83 -1.10 4.15
CA ASN A 215 -1.42 0.28 4.23
C ASN A 215 -1.97 0.91 5.53
N SER A 216 -1.09 1.47 6.36
CA SER A 216 -1.43 2.08 7.65
C SER A 216 -2.31 3.33 7.50
N ILE A 217 -2.03 4.17 6.50
CA ILE A 217 -2.84 5.36 6.15
C ILE A 217 -4.26 4.92 5.77
N ALA A 218 -4.40 3.88 4.94
CA ALA A 218 -5.70 3.34 4.55
C ALA A 218 -6.51 2.82 5.74
N ARG A 219 -5.86 2.15 6.71
CA ARG A 219 -6.53 1.73 7.96
C ARG A 219 -6.96 2.94 8.81
N LYS A 220 -6.16 4.00 8.85
CA LYS A 220 -6.52 5.25 9.55
C LYS A 220 -7.75 5.89 8.90
N ILE A 221 -7.77 5.99 7.56
CA ILE A 221 -8.92 6.47 6.79
C ILE A 221 -10.16 5.63 7.10
N PHE A 222 -10.05 4.29 7.04
CA PHE A 222 -11.16 3.39 7.34
C PHE A 222 -11.78 3.70 8.72
N LYS A 223 -10.94 3.82 9.76
CA LYS A 223 -11.40 4.12 11.12
C LYS A 223 -12.11 5.47 11.20
N LEU A 224 -11.55 6.51 10.56
CA LEU A 224 -12.16 7.83 10.54
C LEU A 224 -13.51 7.82 9.83
N LEU A 225 -13.61 7.17 8.66
CA LEU A 225 -14.87 7.05 7.91
C LEU A 225 -15.91 6.23 8.68
N ASN A 226 -15.51 5.16 9.35
CA ASN A 226 -16.43 4.32 10.13
C ASN A 226 -17.05 5.08 11.32
N SER A 227 -16.27 5.95 11.96
CA SER A 227 -16.76 6.81 13.06
C SER A 227 -17.55 8.04 12.58
N HIS A 228 -17.43 8.44 11.31
CA HIS A 228 -18.00 9.67 10.77
C HIS A 228 -18.85 9.40 9.52
N ARG A 229 -20.07 8.89 9.75
CA ARG A 229 -21.00 8.47 8.69
C ARG A 229 -21.47 9.58 7.73
N HIS A 230 -21.28 10.85 8.10
CA HIS A 230 -21.61 12.02 7.28
C HIS A 230 -20.55 12.32 6.19
N ILE A 231 -19.44 11.59 6.16
CA ILE A 231 -18.40 11.72 5.13
C ILE A 231 -18.65 10.67 4.06
N ARG A 232 -18.81 11.12 2.82
CA ARG A 232 -18.88 10.28 1.62
C ARG A 232 -17.61 10.41 0.80
N VAL A 233 -17.15 9.30 0.22
CA VAL A 233 -16.04 9.24 -0.73
C VAL A 233 -16.60 8.72 -2.05
N LEU A 234 -16.55 9.54 -3.08
CA LEU A 234 -17.02 9.20 -4.42
C LEU A 234 -15.85 9.15 -5.37
N TRP A 235 -15.90 8.17 -6.27
CA TRP A 235 -15.03 8.16 -7.42
C TRP A 235 -15.49 9.22 -8.43
N ILE A 236 -14.53 9.87 -9.07
CA ILE A 236 -14.78 10.72 -10.23
C ILE A 236 -13.94 10.26 -11.41
N LYS A 237 -14.51 10.41 -12.60
CA LYS A 237 -13.79 10.11 -13.82
C LYS A 237 -12.74 11.18 -14.11
N ALA A 238 -11.52 10.73 -14.40
CA ALA A 238 -10.41 11.56 -14.83
C ALA A 238 -10.74 12.47 -16.02
N HIS A 239 -10.20 13.69 -16.02
CA HIS A 239 -10.20 14.61 -17.17
C HIS A 239 -11.58 14.96 -17.75
N THR A 240 -12.60 15.07 -16.89
CA THR A 240 -13.99 15.40 -17.29
C THR A 240 -14.40 16.84 -16.96
N GLY A 241 -13.43 17.74 -16.73
CA GLY A 241 -13.73 19.18 -16.52
C GLY A 241 -14.19 19.55 -15.11
N TYR A 242 -13.93 18.70 -14.11
CA TYR A 242 -14.22 19.04 -12.72
C TYR A 242 -13.25 20.13 -12.22
N ILE A 243 -13.77 21.33 -11.98
CA ILE A 243 -12.99 22.50 -11.53
C ILE A 243 -12.13 22.18 -10.30
N GLY A 244 -12.69 21.48 -9.32
CA GLY A 244 -11.95 21.08 -8.13
C GLY A 244 -10.84 20.06 -8.43
N ASN A 245 -11.06 19.12 -9.36
CA ASN A 245 -10.04 18.15 -9.75
C ASN A 245 -8.89 18.82 -10.50
N GLU A 246 -9.20 19.75 -11.41
CA GLU A 246 -8.19 20.53 -12.13
C GLU A 246 -7.34 21.37 -11.19
N GLU A 247 -7.95 22.00 -10.19
CA GLU A 247 -7.20 22.75 -9.18
C GLU A 247 -6.35 21.84 -8.28
N ALA A 248 -6.88 20.68 -7.85
CA ALA A 248 -6.11 19.72 -7.06
C ALA A 248 -4.93 19.16 -7.87
N ASP A 249 -5.09 18.86 -9.15
CA ASP A 249 -4.02 18.47 -10.06
C ASP A 249 -2.96 19.57 -10.20
N ARG A 250 -3.38 20.81 -10.43
CA ARG A 250 -2.48 21.97 -10.49
C ARG A 250 -1.66 22.11 -9.21
N LEU A 251 -2.29 22.01 -8.04
CA LEU A 251 -1.63 22.10 -6.73
C LEU A 251 -0.65 20.94 -6.48
N ALA A 252 -1.01 19.72 -6.86
CA ALA A 252 -0.13 18.56 -6.72
C ALA A 252 1.09 18.67 -7.64
N LYS A 253 0.92 19.15 -8.87
CA LYS A 253 2.03 19.43 -9.80
C LYS A 253 2.93 20.53 -9.27
N GLU A 254 2.36 21.63 -8.79
CA GLU A 254 3.11 22.74 -8.18
C GLU A 254 3.98 22.24 -7.02
N ALA A 255 3.41 21.45 -6.10
CA ALA A 255 4.16 20.86 -4.99
C ALA A 255 5.29 19.91 -5.45
N ALA A 256 5.10 19.23 -6.58
CA ALA A 256 6.08 18.29 -7.14
C ALA A 256 7.18 18.96 -7.99
N GLU A 257 7.00 20.21 -8.41
CA GLU A 257 7.93 20.93 -9.29
C GLU A 257 8.72 22.02 -8.55
N THR A 258 8.10 22.64 -7.54
CA THR A 258 8.68 23.75 -6.79
C THR A 258 9.79 23.28 -5.84
N GLU A 259 10.94 23.96 -5.93
CA GLU A 259 12.05 23.76 -5.01
C GLU A 259 11.73 24.36 -3.64
N ASN A 260 12.23 23.75 -2.56
CA ASN A 260 11.94 24.15 -1.18
C ASN A 260 10.44 24.20 -0.77
N PHE A 261 9.58 23.47 -1.50
CA PHE A 261 8.18 23.27 -1.10
C PHE A 261 8.07 22.50 0.23
N PRO A 262 7.06 22.79 1.09
CA PRO A 262 6.81 22.02 2.31
C PRO A 262 6.76 20.52 2.04
N GLU A 263 7.53 19.76 2.83
CA GLU A 263 7.69 18.32 2.64
C GLU A 263 7.04 17.55 3.78
N THR A 264 6.25 16.55 3.43
CA THR A 264 5.76 15.54 4.37
C THR A 264 6.64 14.30 4.23
N PRO A 265 7.47 13.98 5.23
CA PRO A 265 8.22 12.73 5.21
C PRO A 265 7.26 11.54 5.15
N LEU A 266 7.46 10.66 4.16
CA LEU A 266 6.69 9.44 4.02
C LEU A 266 7.58 8.27 3.63
N GLU A 267 7.46 7.19 4.38
CA GLU A 267 8.22 5.96 4.18
C GLU A 267 8.07 5.41 2.75
N PHE A 268 9.14 4.80 2.24
CA PHE A 268 9.25 4.35 0.87
C PHE A 268 8.57 3.01 0.66
N PRO A 269 7.89 2.83 -0.49
CA PRO A 269 7.13 1.62 -0.73
C PRO A 269 8.05 0.45 -1.05
N LYS A 270 7.81 -0.72 -0.43
CA LYS A 270 8.65 -1.92 -0.63
C LYS A 270 8.84 -2.29 -2.11
N PRO A 271 7.84 -2.17 -3.00
CA PRO A 271 8.01 -2.40 -4.44
C PRO A 271 9.06 -1.50 -5.11
N PHE A 272 9.10 -0.21 -4.75
CA PHE A 272 10.09 0.74 -5.30
C PHE A 272 11.51 0.31 -4.93
N ILE A 273 11.71 -0.03 -3.67
CA ILE A 273 13.01 -0.47 -3.12
C ILE A 273 13.45 -1.78 -3.77
N LYS A 274 12.52 -2.74 -3.92
CA LYS A 274 12.80 -3.99 -4.61
C LYS A 274 13.27 -3.74 -6.03
N HIS A 275 12.63 -2.83 -6.76
CA HIS A 275 13.00 -2.52 -8.13
C HIS A 275 14.35 -1.78 -8.23
N SER A 276 14.62 -0.81 -7.35
CA SER A 276 15.87 -0.03 -7.36
C SER A 276 17.10 -0.88 -7.04
N TYR A 277 17.05 -1.71 -6.00
CA TYR A 277 18.14 -2.63 -5.65
C TYR A 277 18.32 -3.74 -6.70
N VAL A 278 17.24 -4.27 -7.28
CA VAL A 278 17.34 -5.28 -8.36
C VAL A 278 18.11 -4.70 -9.55
N ARG A 279 17.85 -3.46 -9.97
CA ARG A 279 18.62 -2.82 -11.04
C ARG A 279 20.09 -2.56 -10.67
N ARG A 280 20.37 -2.17 -9.42
CA ARG A 280 21.75 -1.88 -8.97
C ARG A 280 22.61 -3.15 -8.84
N CYS A 281 22.04 -4.20 -8.26
CA CYS A 281 22.71 -5.50 -8.18
C CYS A 281 22.71 -6.24 -9.50
N TRP A 282 21.83 -5.86 -10.43
CA TRP A 282 21.65 -6.55 -11.69
C TRP A 282 21.38 -5.61 -12.87
N PRO A 283 22.39 -4.87 -13.37
CA PRO A 283 22.24 -4.00 -14.52
C PRO A 283 21.96 -4.82 -15.80
N PRO A 284 21.01 -4.40 -16.65
CA PRO A 284 20.86 -5.00 -17.97
C PRO A 284 22.19 -4.90 -18.73
N GLY A 285 22.69 -6.02 -19.27
CA GLY A 285 23.95 -6.09 -20.02
C GLY A 285 25.13 -6.76 -19.31
N LYS A 286 25.14 -6.90 -17.97
CA LYS A 286 26.20 -7.65 -17.26
C LYS A 286 26.14 -9.17 -17.46
N TRP A 287 25.06 -9.68 -18.06
CA TRP A 287 24.91 -11.09 -18.39
C TRP A 287 25.86 -11.56 -19.50
N LEU A 288 26.15 -10.72 -20.50
CA LEU A 288 27.06 -11.10 -21.59
C LEU A 288 28.51 -11.20 -21.11
N GLY A 289 29.00 -10.19 -20.37
CA GLY A 289 30.40 -10.18 -19.90
C GLY A 289 30.72 -11.27 -18.86
N MET A 290 29.72 -11.72 -18.07
CA MET A 290 29.94 -12.82 -17.11
C MET A 290 29.95 -14.20 -17.78
N MET A 291 29.35 -14.34 -18.96
CA MET A 291 29.50 -15.52 -19.81
C MET A 291 30.84 -15.54 -20.55
N GLU A 292 31.39 -14.38 -20.94
CA GLU A 292 32.75 -14.28 -21.52
C GLU A 292 33.85 -14.65 -20.50
N ILE A 293 33.77 -14.12 -19.27
CA ILE A 293 34.79 -14.38 -18.23
C ILE A 293 34.81 -15.85 -17.77
N LEU A 294 33.70 -16.56 -17.87
CA LEU A 294 33.63 -18.01 -17.57
C LEU A 294 33.94 -18.89 -18.80
N GLY A 295 33.94 -18.34 -20.01
CA GLY A 295 34.31 -19.02 -21.25
C GLY A 295 35.83 -19.16 -21.44
N ASP A 296 36.61 -18.17 -20.99
CA ASP A 296 38.07 -18.15 -21.15
C ASP A 296 38.83 -18.99 -20.11
N SER A 297 38.12 -19.65 -19.19
CA SER A 297 38.73 -20.51 -18.15
C SER A 297 38.82 -21.99 -18.54
N PHE A 298 38.37 -22.37 -19.74
CA PHE A 298 38.30 -23.78 -20.21
C PHE A 298 38.99 -24.02 -21.55
N THR A 299 40.00 -23.23 -21.90
CA THR A 299 40.89 -23.47 -23.05
C THR A 299 42.35 -23.32 -22.65
N THR A 300 42.86 -24.34 -21.94
CA THR A 300 44.27 -24.76 -22.03
C THR A 300 44.31 -26.27 -22.11
#